data_AF-A0A951P9J2-F1
#
_entry.id   AF-A0A951P9J2-F1
#
_cell.length_a   1.000
_cell.length_b   1.000
_cell.length_c   1.000
_cell.angle_alpha   90.00
_cell.angle_beta   90.00
_cell.angle_gamma   90.00
#
_symmetry.space_group_name_H-M   'P 1'
#
loop_
_entity.id
_entity.type
_entity.pdbx_description
1 polymer ?
#
loop_
_entity_poly.entity_id
_entity_poly.type
_entity_poly.pdbx_seq_one_letter_code
_entity_poly.pdbx_strand_id
1 'polypeptide(L)'
;MSNRLVDRNYRWDGFGGVYSIHPSQCRLRIYQPHPEQTVVVFSSLDPLNPVKDCIEPLIEKVLAEFTLDPSITSWVNHLPVYSELRGTVEIEQAFIHSYRNRITRVTWQEVDREQVEGWISDYL
;
A
#
# COMPACT_ATOMS: atom_id res chain seq x y z
N MET A 1 3.83 -9.49 -19.05
CA MET A 1 5.07 -9.14 -18.34
C MET A 1 4.86 -7.77 -17.71
N SER A 2 4.68 -7.70 -16.40
CA SER A 2 4.60 -6.43 -15.68
C SER A 2 5.99 -5.85 -15.50
N ASN A 3 6.23 -4.61 -15.94
CA ASN A 3 7.48 -3.94 -15.63
C ASN A 3 7.43 -3.44 -14.18
N ARG A 4 8.08 -4.18 -13.26
CA ARG A 4 8.31 -3.70 -11.89
C ARG A 4 9.25 -2.51 -11.94
N LEU A 5 8.75 -1.34 -11.53
CA LEU A 5 9.49 -0.08 -11.58
C LEU A 5 10.29 0.17 -10.30
N VAL A 6 9.74 -0.24 -9.15
CA VAL A 6 10.33 0.06 -7.84
C VAL A 6 10.14 -1.13 -6.90
N ASP A 7 11.16 -1.42 -6.10
CA ASP A 7 11.12 -2.36 -4.98
C ASP A 7 12.07 -1.86 -3.88
N ARG A 8 11.51 -1.29 -2.80
CA ARG A 8 12.28 -0.63 -1.74
C ARG A 8 11.64 -0.83 -0.38
N ASN A 9 12.48 -0.89 0.64
CA ASN A 9 12.02 -0.78 2.01
C ASN A 9 11.81 0.69 2.36
N TYR A 10 10.62 1.01 2.86
CA TYR A 10 10.27 2.32 3.36
C TYR A 10 10.22 2.28 4.88
N ARG A 11 10.84 3.28 5.51
CA ARG A 11 10.72 3.50 6.95
C ARG A 11 9.87 4.74 7.18
N TRP A 12 9.00 4.66 8.17
CA TRP A 12 8.26 5.82 8.65
C TRP A 12 8.14 5.75 10.17
N ASP A 13 7.93 6.91 10.75
CA ASP A 13 7.62 7.07 12.15
C ASP A 13 6.10 7.03 12.28
N GLY A 14 5.57 5.86 12.67
CA GLY A 14 4.13 5.59 12.73
C GLY A 14 3.57 5.79 14.13
N PHE A 15 2.28 6.13 14.20
CA PHE A 15 1.56 6.11 15.47
C PHE A 15 1.13 4.68 15.78
N GLY A 16 1.94 3.97 16.57
CA GLY A 16 1.50 2.76 17.25
C GLY A 16 0.52 3.14 18.37
N GLY A 17 -0.49 2.32 18.63
CA GLY A 17 -1.61 2.62 19.51
C GLY A 17 -1.27 3.42 20.78
N VAL A 18 -2.09 4.44 21.05
CA VAL A 18 -2.16 5.22 22.31
C VAL A 18 -0.79 5.77 22.79
N TYR A 19 -0.27 6.76 22.06
CA TYR A 19 0.73 7.77 22.47
C TYR A 19 2.24 7.53 22.30
N SER A 20 2.69 6.62 21.44
CA SER A 20 4.13 6.56 21.08
C SER A 20 4.39 6.44 19.58
N ILE A 21 5.30 7.27 19.08
CA ILE A 21 5.84 7.18 17.73
C ILE A 21 6.78 5.97 17.71
N HIS A 22 6.45 4.98 16.89
CA HIS A 22 7.28 3.80 16.68
C HIS A 22 7.87 3.81 15.28
N PRO A 23 9.18 3.56 15.12
CA PRO A 23 9.76 3.37 13.80
C PRO A 23 9.20 2.07 13.22
N SER A 24 8.48 2.20 12.11
CA SER A 24 7.89 1.09 11.38
C SER A 24 8.48 0.98 9.98
N GLN A 25 8.33 -0.20 9.38
CA GLN A 25 8.89 -0.49 8.07
C GLN A 25 7.91 -1.29 7.22
N CYS A 26 7.91 -0.99 5.92
CA CYS A 26 7.13 -1.70 4.91
C CYS A 26 7.99 -1.85 3.68
N ARG A 27 7.64 -2.81 2.84
CA ARG A 27 8.19 -2.95 1.51
C ARG A 27 7.23 -2.30 0.52
N LEU A 28 7.69 -1.26 -0.15
CA LEU A 28 6.99 -0.59 -1.24
C LEU A 28 7.41 -1.23 -2.56
N ARG A 29 6.44 -1.71 -3.34
CA ARG A 29 6.65 -2.20 -4.70
C ARG A 29 5.72 -1.45 -5.65
N ILE A 30 6.28 -0.89 -6.73
CA ILE A 30 5.50 -0.18 -7.75
C ILE A 30 5.60 -0.96 -9.06
N TYR A 31 4.44 -1.30 -9.61
CA TYR A 31 4.29 -2.02 -10.85
C TYR A 31 3.52 -1.18 -11.84
N GLN A 32 3.92 -1.20 -13.10
CA GLN A 32 3.15 -0.64 -14.20
C GLN A 32 2.84 -1.76 -15.20
N PRO A 33 1.82 -2.59 -14.93
CA PRO A 33 1.44 -3.68 -15.82
C PRO A 33 0.97 -3.17 -17.18
N HIS A 34 0.32 -1.99 -17.20
CA HIS A 34 -0.18 -1.33 -18.41
C HIS A 34 0.09 0.19 -18.33
N PRO A 35 0.15 0.91 -19.47
CA PRO A 35 0.30 2.36 -19.46
C PRO A 35 -0.78 3.10 -18.67
N GLU A 36 -1.99 2.54 -18.63
CA GLU A 36 -3.18 3.10 -17.98
C GLU A 36 -3.38 2.59 -16.54
N GLN A 37 -2.43 1.83 -15.99
CA GLN A 37 -2.56 1.30 -14.63
C GLN A 37 -1.21 1.25 -13.93
N THR A 38 -1.15 1.88 -12.76
CA THR A 38 -0.07 1.72 -11.80
C THR A 38 -0.60 0.98 -10.59
N VAL A 39 0.14 0.00 -10.09
CA VAL A 39 -0.21 -0.71 -8.85
C VAL A 39 0.90 -0.51 -7.84
N VAL A 40 0.54 0.07 -6.71
CA VAL A 40 1.44 0.31 -5.58
C VAL A 40 1.09 -0.66 -4.47
N VAL A 41 2.06 -1.49 -4.08
CA VAL A 41 1.89 -2.52 -3.07
C VAL A 41 2.73 -2.16 -1.86
N PHE A 42 2.09 -1.96 -0.72
CA PHE A 42 2.72 -1.88 0.58
C PHE A 42 2.60 -3.23 1.27
N SER A 43 3.73 -3.83 1.64
CA SER A 43 3.73 -5.04 2.46
C SER A 43 4.27 -4.72 3.84
N SER A 44 3.48 -4.98 4.90
CA SER A 44 3.97 -4.77 6.27
C SER A 44 5.16 -5.68 6.53
N LEU A 45 6.23 -5.11 7.06
CA LEU A 45 7.36 -5.88 7.59
C LEU A 45 7.28 -5.99 9.13
N ASP A 46 6.29 -5.36 9.74
CA ASP A 46 6.05 -5.35 11.18
C ASP A 46 4.65 -5.93 11.49
N PRO A 47 4.53 -7.00 12.29
CA PRO A 47 3.26 -7.59 12.71
C PRO A 47 2.55 -6.84 13.85
N LEU A 48 3.14 -5.77 14.39
CA LEU A 48 2.57 -5.01 15.50
C LEU A 48 2.07 -3.61 15.10
N ASN A 49 2.52 -3.10 13.95
CA ASN A 49 2.09 -1.81 13.41
C ASN A 49 1.60 -2.00 11.95
N PRO A 50 0.29 -2.11 11.71
CA PRO A 50 -0.21 -2.33 10.36
C PRO A 50 -0.03 -1.05 9.55
N VAL A 51 0.45 -1.18 8.31
CA VAL A 51 0.78 -0.04 7.44
C VAL A 51 -0.41 0.92 7.27
N LYS A 52 -1.65 0.43 7.39
CA LYS A 52 -2.90 1.20 7.30
C LYS A 52 -2.88 2.53 8.04
N ASP A 53 -2.42 2.52 9.29
CA ASP A 53 -2.48 3.69 10.16
C ASP A 53 -1.53 4.81 9.69
N CYS A 54 -0.68 4.52 8.71
CA CYS A 54 0.34 5.42 8.18
C CYS A 54 0.36 5.49 6.65
N ILE A 55 -0.57 4.80 5.96
CA ILE A 55 -0.63 4.82 4.50
C ILE A 55 -1.06 6.19 3.97
N GLU A 56 -1.94 6.93 4.65
CA GLU A 56 -2.39 8.23 4.14
C GLU A 56 -1.23 9.24 3.96
N PRO A 57 -0.35 9.46 4.96
CA PRO A 57 0.87 10.24 4.76
C PRO A 57 1.83 9.66 3.71
N LEU A 58 1.90 8.33 3.60
CA LEU A 58 2.78 7.67 2.64
C LEU A 58 2.30 7.82 1.20
N ILE A 59 0.98 7.83 0.96
CA ILE A 59 0.40 8.01 -0.38
C ILE A 59 0.87 9.32 -0.98
N GLU A 60 0.71 10.44 -0.28
CA GLU A 60 1.11 11.76 -0.80
C GLU A 60 2.61 11.79 -1.10
N LYS A 61 3.42 11.20 -0.21
CA LYS A 61 4.87 11.14 -0.37
C LYS A 61 5.29 10.27 -1.56
N VAL A 62 4.67 9.11 -1.74
CA VAL A 62 4.94 8.18 -2.84
C VAL A 62 4.48 8.77 -4.18
N LEU A 63 3.29 9.38 -4.22
CA LEU A 63 2.79 10.09 -5.42
C LEU A 63 3.78 11.17 -5.87
N ALA A 64 4.29 11.97 -4.93
CA ALA A 64 5.25 13.03 -5.22
C ALA A 64 6.64 12.48 -5.61
N GLU A 65 7.18 11.50 -4.87
CA GLU A 65 8.52 10.94 -5.09
C GLU A 65 8.62 10.23 -6.45
N PHE A 66 7.57 9.53 -6.86
CA PHE A 66 7.56 8.75 -8.10
C PHE A 66 6.76 9.39 -9.24
N THR A 67 6.25 10.61 -9.05
CA THR A 67 5.46 11.36 -10.05
C THR A 67 4.30 10.53 -10.60
N LEU A 68 3.59 9.81 -9.73
CA LEU A 68 2.52 8.90 -10.13
C LEU A 68 1.21 9.68 -10.35
N ASP A 69 0.40 9.23 -11.32
CA ASP A 69 -0.94 9.76 -11.53
C ASP A 69 -1.94 9.05 -10.59
N PRO A 70 -2.54 9.77 -9.62
CA PRO A 70 -3.46 9.16 -8.67
C PRO A 70 -4.73 8.60 -9.32
N SER A 71 -5.11 9.03 -10.52
CA SER A 71 -6.34 8.59 -11.20
C SER A 71 -6.26 7.16 -11.73
N ILE A 72 -5.04 6.68 -12.00
CA ILE A 72 -4.75 5.33 -12.52
C ILE A 72 -3.94 4.48 -11.54
N THR A 73 -3.73 4.97 -10.32
CA THR A 73 -2.95 4.27 -9.30
C THR A 73 -3.84 3.50 -8.35
N SER A 74 -3.73 2.17 -8.39
CA SER A 74 -4.33 1.27 -7.40
C SER A 74 -3.36 1.04 -6.25
N TRP A 75 -3.88 1.13 -5.02
CA TRP A 75 -3.09 0.97 -3.80
C TRP A 75 -3.47 -0.32 -3.11
N VAL A 76 -2.49 -1.16 -2.83
CA VAL A 76 -2.69 -2.47 -2.22
C VAL A 76 -1.90 -2.52 -0.93
N ASN A 77 -2.56 -2.91 0.14
CA ASN A 77 -1.96 -3.23 1.42
C ASN A 77 -1.93 -4.75 1.58
N HIS A 78 -0.74 -5.29 1.83
CA HIS A 78 -0.48 -6.71 1.98
C HIS A 78 0.05 -6.98 3.39
N LEU A 79 -0.67 -7.82 4.12
CA LEU A 79 -0.53 -8.06 5.55
C LEU A 79 -0.31 -9.56 5.85
N PRO A 80 0.71 -10.21 5.25
CA PRO A 80 0.86 -11.66 5.35
C PRO A 80 1.07 -12.13 6.80
N VAL A 81 1.94 -11.43 7.55
CA VAL A 81 2.27 -11.79 8.94
C VAL A 81 1.08 -11.56 9.89
N TYR A 82 0.23 -10.58 9.60
CA TYR A 82 -0.96 -10.28 10.40
C TYR A 82 -2.07 -11.31 10.18
N SER A 83 -2.28 -11.71 8.93
CA SER A 83 -3.25 -12.75 8.57
C SER A 83 -2.95 -14.06 9.30
N GLU A 84 -1.69 -14.50 9.30
CA GLU A 84 -1.28 -15.72 10.01
C GLU A 84 -1.49 -15.65 11.53
N LEU A 85 -1.26 -14.49 12.13
CA LEU A 85 -1.33 -14.33 13.59
C LEU A 85 -2.75 -14.10 14.12
N ARG A 86 -3.64 -13.49 13.32
CA ARG A 86 -4.95 -13.03 13.80
C ARG A 86 -6.14 -13.50 12.98
N GLY A 87 -5.92 -14.31 11.94
CA GLY A 87 -6.98 -14.73 11.01
C GLY A 87 -7.64 -13.54 10.31
N THR A 88 -6.87 -12.47 10.07
CA THR A 88 -7.34 -11.22 9.47
C THR A 88 -7.20 -11.24 7.95
N VAL A 89 -7.81 -10.26 7.30
CA VAL A 89 -7.66 -10.00 5.86
C VAL A 89 -6.18 -9.90 5.49
N GLU A 90 -5.78 -10.66 4.47
CA GLU A 90 -4.40 -10.71 3.98
C GLU A 90 -4.08 -9.54 3.04
N ILE A 91 -5.03 -9.16 2.19
CA ILE A 91 -4.83 -8.18 1.12
C ILE A 91 -6.03 -7.24 1.06
N GLU A 92 -5.75 -5.94 0.97
CA GLU A 92 -6.78 -4.92 0.85
C GLU A 92 -6.39 -3.87 -0.18
N GLN A 93 -7.38 -3.35 -0.88
CA GLN A 93 -7.23 -2.21 -1.77
C GLN A 93 -7.68 -0.93 -1.06
N ALA A 94 -6.87 0.12 -1.21
CA ALA A 94 -7.21 1.47 -0.80
C ALA A 94 -7.93 2.20 -1.95
N PHE A 95 -9.08 2.79 -1.63
CA PHE A 95 -9.77 3.76 -2.47
C PHE A 95 -9.59 5.14 -1.88
N ILE A 96 -8.90 6.00 -2.64
CA ILE A 96 -8.55 7.35 -2.20
C ILE A 96 -9.63 8.30 -2.70
N HIS A 97 -10.30 8.96 -1.76
CA HIS A 97 -11.18 10.07 -2.06
C HIS A 97 -10.40 11.37 -1.89
N SER A 98 -10.48 12.23 -2.90
CA SER A 98 -9.82 13.53 -2.89
C SER A 98 -10.80 14.67 -3.20
N TYR A 99 -10.53 15.84 -2.64
CA TYR A 99 -11.23 17.08 -2.94
C TYR A 99 -10.22 18.22 -3.02
N ARG A 100 -10.27 19.01 -4.10
CA ARG A 100 -9.32 20.11 -4.36
C ARG A 100 -7.85 19.68 -4.20
N ASN A 101 -7.51 18.52 -4.78
CA ASN A 101 -6.15 17.95 -4.77
C ASN A 101 -5.59 17.64 -3.37
N ARG A 102 -6.47 17.42 -2.38
CA ARG A 102 -6.09 16.88 -1.08
C ARG A 102 -6.81 15.58 -0.83
N ILE A 103 -6.12 14.60 -0.24
CA ILE A 103 -6.74 13.38 0.24
C ILE A 103 -7.69 13.76 1.37
N THR A 104 -8.97 13.44 1.22
CA THR A 104 -9.98 13.70 2.25
C THR A 104 -10.32 12.45 3.05
N ARG A 105 -10.18 11.28 2.43
CA ARG A 105 -10.49 9.99 3.04
C ARG A 105 -9.85 8.86 2.25
N VAL A 106 -9.37 7.85 2.97
CA VAL A 106 -9.07 6.54 2.38
C VAL A 106 -10.05 5.50 2.91
N THR A 107 -10.63 4.70 2.01
CA THR A 107 -11.43 3.53 2.39
C THR A 107 -10.69 2.26 1.97
N TRP A 108 -10.84 1.21 2.78
CA TRP A 108 -10.19 -0.07 2.60
C TRP A 108 -11.23 -1.13 2.27
N GLN A 109 -10.95 -1.93 1.25
CA GLN A 109 -11.76 -3.08 0.90
C GLN A 109 -10.87 -4.31 0.82
N GLU A 110 -11.34 -5.42 1.36
CA GLU A 110 -10.72 -6.74 1.17
C GLU A 110 -10.72 -7.12 -0.32
N VAL A 111 -9.59 -7.66 -0.77
CA VAL A 111 -9.41 -8.10 -2.16
C VAL A 111 -8.74 -9.47 -2.16
N ASP A 112 -9.21 -10.35 -3.03
CA ASP A 112 -8.65 -11.69 -3.17
C ASP A 112 -7.23 -11.64 -3.71
N ARG A 113 -6.38 -12.57 -3.25
CA ARG A 113 -4.99 -12.69 -3.72
C ARG A 113 -4.91 -12.88 -5.22
N GLU A 114 -5.73 -13.77 -5.78
CA GLU A 114 -5.77 -14.05 -7.22
C GLU A 114 -6.09 -12.80 -8.05
N GLN A 115 -6.91 -11.89 -7.52
CA GLN A 115 -7.24 -10.64 -8.19
C GLN A 115 -6.02 -9.71 -8.27
N VAL A 116 -5.23 -9.61 -7.21
CA VAL A 116 -4.00 -8.80 -7.19
C VAL A 116 -2.89 -9.43 -8.03
N GLU A 117 -2.77 -10.75 -8.01
CA GLU A 117 -1.88 -11.49 -8.91
C GLU A 117 -2.28 -11.32 -10.38
N GLY A 118 -3.59 -11.21 -10.67
CA GLY A 118 -4.10 -10.86 -11.99
C GLY A 118 -3.68 -9.47 -12.46
N TRP A 119 -3.49 -8.51 -11.53
CA TRP A 119 -2.95 -7.18 -11.86
C TRP A 119 -1.44 -7.18 -12.01
N ILE A 120 -0.74 -8.02 -11.25
CA ILE A 120 0.71 -8.08 -11.18
C ILE A 120 1.15 -9.54 -11.32
N SER A 121 1.52 -9.93 -12.53
CA SER A 121 1.96 -11.31 -12.86
C SER A 121 3.16 -11.81 -12.04
N ASP A 122 3.92 -10.92 -11.38
CA ASP A 122 5.12 -11.21 -10.58
C ASP A 122 4.93 -10.86 -9.08
N TYR A 123 3.70 -10.97 -8.55
CA TYR A 123 3.38 -10.53 -7.18
C TYR A 123 4.09 -11.32 -6.06
N LEU A 124 4.59 -12.52 -6.36
CA LEU A 124 5.29 -13.42 -5.44
C LEU A 124 6.82 -13.38 -5.62
#